data_AF-A0A945DYV9-F1
#
_entry.id   AF-A0A945DYV9-F1
#
_cell.length_a   1.000
_cell.length_b   1.000
_cell.length_c   1.000
_cell.angle_alpha   90.00
_cell.angle_beta   90.00
_cell.angle_gamma   90.00
#
_symmetry.space_group_name_H-M   'P 1'
#
loop_
_entity.id
_entity.type
_entity.pdbx_description
1 polymer ?
#
loop_
_entity_poly.entity_id
_entity_poly.type
_entity_poly.pdbx_seq_one_letter_code
_entity_poly.pdbx_strand_id
1 'polypeptide(L)'
;MADLDAVQDTKEYYLDIPQKSEAFYLKGSNALGWGMQNRLARIFNPKTGRTVMLAFDHGYFQGATTGLERIDVNIMPLAPYADTLMLTRGILR
;
A
#
# COMPACT_ATOMS: atom_id res chain seq x y z
N MET A 1 10.04 38.08 -42.52
CA MET A 1 10.58 37.70 -41.20
C MET A 1 9.36 37.58 -40.30
N ALA A 2 8.96 36.38 -39.89
CA ALA A 2 7.73 36.21 -39.12
C ALA A 2 7.95 36.83 -37.73
N ASP A 3 7.00 37.68 -37.30
CA ASP A 3 6.98 38.33 -35.99
C ASP A 3 7.13 37.30 -34.87
N LEU A 4 8.31 37.28 -34.25
CA LEU A 4 8.59 36.48 -33.05
C LEU A 4 8.02 37.13 -31.78
N ASP A 5 7.52 38.37 -31.88
CA ASP A 5 7.07 39.20 -30.76
C ASP A 5 5.72 38.77 -30.16
N ALA A 6 5.02 37.81 -30.78
CA ALA A 6 3.72 37.28 -30.33
C ALA A 6 3.80 35.88 -29.70
N VAL A 7 4.99 35.32 -29.45
CA VAL A 7 5.13 34.06 -28.72
C VAL A 7 5.11 34.36 -27.22
N GLN A 8 3.92 34.48 -26.65
CA GLN A 8 3.76 34.41 -25.20
C GLN A 8 4.28 33.05 -24.74
N ASP A 9 5.31 33.06 -23.89
CA ASP A 9 5.86 31.84 -23.30
C ASP A 9 4.87 31.32 -22.24
N THR A 10 3.87 30.53 -22.66
CA THR A 10 2.73 30.11 -21.83
C THR A 10 3.08 29.02 -20.81
N LYS A 11 4.36 28.76 -20.55
CA LYS A 11 4.82 27.66 -19.69
C LYS A 11 5.59 28.21 -18.51
N GLU A 12 5.01 28.08 -17.32
CA GLU A 12 5.69 28.38 -16.07
C GLU A 12 6.37 27.12 -15.53
N TYR A 13 7.71 27.15 -15.51
CA TYR A 13 8.54 26.02 -15.06
C TYR A 13 9.00 26.13 -13.60
N TYR A 14 8.64 27.21 -12.88
CA TYR A 14 8.97 27.42 -11.48
C TYR A 14 10.47 27.21 -11.16
N LEU A 15 11.33 27.87 -11.95
CA LEU A 15 12.79 27.68 -11.90
C LEU A 15 13.43 28.07 -10.56
N ASP A 16 12.72 28.84 -9.75
CA ASP A 16 13.06 29.27 -8.40
C ASP A 16 12.69 28.24 -7.32
N ILE A 17 11.88 27.23 -7.65
CA ILE A 17 11.41 26.21 -6.71
C ILE A 17 12.16 24.89 -6.97
N PRO A 18 13.08 24.47 -6.07
CA PRO A 18 13.78 23.20 -6.25
C PRO A 18 12.84 22.01 -6.05
N GLN A 19 12.98 20.98 -6.89
CA GLN A 19 12.31 19.69 -6.69
C GLN A 19 12.78 19.04 -5.37
N LYS A 20 11.84 18.60 -4.54
CA LYS A 20 12.11 17.88 -3.30
C LYS A 20 11.83 16.39 -3.48
N SER A 21 12.63 15.56 -2.84
CA SER A 21 12.38 14.12 -2.69
C SER A 21 12.23 13.82 -1.21
N GLU A 22 11.14 13.14 -0.84
CA GLU A 22 10.87 12.78 0.55
C GLU A 22 11.30 11.34 0.81
N ALA A 23 11.86 11.11 2.01
CA ALA A 23 12.17 9.79 2.48
C ALA A 23 10.88 8.97 2.70
N PHE A 24 10.95 7.67 2.44
CA PHE A 24 9.83 6.78 2.72
C PHE A 24 9.63 6.64 4.24
N TYR A 25 8.41 6.90 4.71
CA TYR A 25 8.09 7.02 6.13
C TYR A 25 8.36 5.75 6.96
N LEU A 26 8.36 4.57 6.34
CA LEU A 26 8.44 3.30 7.05
C LEU A 26 9.88 2.96 7.47
N LYS A 27 10.05 2.66 8.76
CA LYS A 27 11.34 2.31 9.38
C LYS A 27 12.09 1.25 8.56
N GLY A 28 13.36 1.52 8.27
CA GLY A 28 14.25 0.59 7.57
C GLY A 28 13.95 0.38 6.08
N SER A 29 13.00 1.11 5.49
CA SER A 29 12.51 0.88 4.12
C SER A 29 12.87 1.99 3.12
N ASN A 30 13.78 2.90 3.50
CA ASN A 30 14.17 4.06 2.69
C ASN A 30 14.99 3.73 1.42
N ALA A 31 15.71 2.60 1.42
CA ALA A 31 16.56 2.19 0.30
C ALA A 31 15.91 1.10 -0.58
N LEU A 32 14.61 0.86 -0.42
CA LEU A 32 13.87 -0.08 -1.25
C LEU A 32 13.41 0.60 -2.54
N GLY A 33 13.32 -0.16 -3.63
CA GLY A 33 12.71 0.33 -4.87
C GLY A 33 11.24 0.69 -4.68
N TRP A 34 10.71 1.58 -5.54
CA TRP A 34 9.34 2.10 -5.44
C TRP A 34 8.29 0.98 -5.36
N GLY A 35 8.42 -0.09 -6.14
CA GLY A 35 7.48 -1.20 -6.14
C GLY A 35 7.39 -1.96 -4.80
N MET A 36 8.47 -1.98 -4.02
CA MET A 36 8.48 -2.57 -2.67
C MET A 36 7.88 -1.59 -1.66
N GLN A 37 8.25 -0.31 -1.74
CA GLN A 37 7.65 0.74 -0.91
C GLN A 37 6.14 0.82 -1.09
N ASN A 38 5.65 0.75 -2.33
CA ASN A 38 4.22 0.74 -2.65
C ASN A 38 3.49 -0.48 -2.06
N ARG A 39 4.11 -1.67 -2.05
CA ARG A 39 3.52 -2.86 -1.40
C ARG A 39 3.45 -2.69 0.12
N LEU A 40 4.52 -2.16 0.73
CA LEU A 40 4.56 -1.89 2.16
C LEU A 40 3.52 -0.83 2.57
N ALA A 41 3.28 0.18 1.73
CA ALA A 41 2.26 1.20 1.98
C ALA A 41 0.82 0.68 1.95
N ARG A 42 0.59 -0.51 1.37
CA ARG A 42 -0.69 -1.23 1.44
C ARG A 42 -0.85 -2.10 2.69
N ILE A 43 0.25 -2.34 3.41
CA ILE A 43 0.25 -3.08 4.68
C ILE A 43 0.22 -2.08 5.83
N PHE A 44 1.13 -1.10 5.83
CA PHE A 44 1.29 -0.11 6.88
C PHE A 44 0.70 1.23 6.43
N ASN A 45 -0.28 1.74 7.15
CA ASN A 45 -0.92 3.02 6.85
C ASN A 45 0.11 4.17 6.79
N PRO A 46 0.21 4.93 5.69
CA PRO A 46 1.20 6.01 5.54
C PRO A 46 1.11 7.14 6.56
N LYS A 47 -0.07 7.36 7.15
CA LYS A 47 -0.28 8.41 8.15
C LYS A 47 0.18 7.97 9.55
N THR A 48 0.00 6.70 9.88
CA THR A 48 0.26 6.19 11.25
C THR A 48 1.51 5.32 11.35
N GLY A 49 2.02 4.81 10.23
CA GLY A 49 3.11 3.84 10.19
C GLY A 49 2.78 2.47 10.77
N ARG A 50 1.49 2.16 10.99
CA ARG A 50 1.01 0.95 11.69
C ARG A 50 0.01 0.16 10.83
N THR A 51 -0.30 -1.05 11.27
CA THR A 51 -1.25 -1.97 10.62
C THR A 51 -2.02 -2.77 11.66
N VAL A 52 -3.29 -3.05 11.39
CA VAL A 52 -4.08 -4.11 12.03
C VAL A 52 -4.27 -5.24 11.02
N MET A 53 -3.49 -6.31 11.18
CA MET A 53 -3.50 -7.47 10.29
C MET A 53 -4.38 -8.59 10.87
N LEU A 54 -5.32 -9.08 10.07
CA LEU A 54 -6.15 -10.23 10.41
C LEU A 54 -5.55 -11.51 9.83
N ALA A 55 -5.07 -12.40 10.70
CA ALA A 55 -4.46 -13.68 10.33
C ALA A 55 -5.42 -14.85 10.55
N PHE A 56 -5.58 -15.68 9.52
CA PHE A 56 -6.43 -16.89 9.55
C PHE A 56 -5.84 -18.02 8.69
N ASP A 57 -4.51 -18.10 8.64
CA ASP A 57 -3.74 -19.13 7.95
C ASP A 57 -3.49 -20.40 8.77
N HIS A 58 -3.89 -20.43 10.05
CA HIS A 58 -3.69 -21.54 11.00
C HIS A 58 -3.99 -22.94 10.42
N GLY A 59 -5.01 -23.04 9.57
CA GLY A 59 -5.42 -24.30 8.97
C GLY A 59 -4.40 -24.92 8.01
N TYR A 60 -3.32 -24.21 7.64
CA TYR A 60 -2.29 -24.76 6.74
C TYR A 60 -1.66 -26.06 7.27
N PHE A 61 -1.61 -26.24 8.60
CA PHE A 61 -1.13 -27.47 9.26
C PHE A 61 -2.07 -28.03 10.32
N GLN A 62 -3.02 -27.22 10.82
CA GLN A 62 -3.94 -27.64 11.90
C GLN A 62 -5.29 -28.16 11.38
N GLY A 63 -5.59 -28.01 10.09
CA GLY A 63 -6.93 -28.32 9.55
C GLY A 63 -7.97 -27.27 9.98
N ALA A 64 -9.19 -27.70 10.25
CA ALA A 64 -10.29 -26.81 10.68
C ALA A 64 -10.18 -26.47 12.17
N THR A 65 -9.26 -25.56 12.52
CA THR A 65 -9.11 -25.03 13.89
C THR A 65 -10.38 -24.29 14.33
N THR A 66 -10.66 -24.29 15.64
CA THR A 66 -11.80 -23.62 16.25
C THR A 66 -11.97 -22.18 15.74
N GLY A 67 -13.16 -21.86 15.21
CA GLY A 67 -13.51 -20.54 14.66
C GLY A 67 -13.17 -20.35 13.17
N LEU A 68 -12.35 -21.24 12.57
CA LEU A 68 -11.95 -21.21 11.16
C LEU A 68 -12.58 -22.33 10.32
N GLU A 69 -13.60 -23.02 10.85
CA GLU A 69 -14.28 -24.12 10.16
C GLU A 69 -15.01 -23.63 8.91
N ARG A 70 -15.51 -22.38 8.95
CA ARG A 70 -16.26 -21.71 7.88
C ARG A 70 -15.79 -20.26 7.71
N ILE A 71 -14.65 -20.09 7.04
CA ILE A 71 -14.04 -18.78 6.77
C ILE A 71 -14.99 -17.87 5.99
N ASP A 72 -15.74 -18.44 5.03
CA ASP A 72 -16.76 -17.77 4.22
C ASP A 72 -17.88 -17.13 5.05
N VAL A 73 -18.19 -17.69 6.21
CA VAL A 73 -19.26 -17.22 7.10
C VAL A 73 -18.71 -16.40 8.27
N ASN A 74 -17.70 -16.91 8.96
CA ASN A 74 -17.25 -16.36 10.25
C ASN A 74 -16.19 -15.27 10.10
N ILE A 75 -15.35 -15.35 9.05
CA ILE A 75 -14.19 -14.47 8.87
C ILE A 75 -14.45 -13.40 7.83
N MET A 76 -15.17 -13.72 6.76
CA MET A 76 -15.46 -12.75 5.68
C MET A 76 -16.12 -11.44 6.18
N PRO A 77 -17.06 -11.45 7.15
CA PRO A 77 -17.63 -10.21 7.69
C PRO A 77 -16.62 -9.33 8.45
N LEU A 78 -15.48 -9.88 8.88
CA LEU A 78 -14.43 -9.15 9.61
C LEU A 78 -13.45 -8.45 8.67
N ALA A 79 -13.35 -8.90 7.41
CA ALA A 79 -12.37 -8.38 6.44
C ALA A 79 -12.42 -6.84 6.26
N PRO A 80 -13.58 -6.17 6.25
CA PRO A 80 -13.63 -4.70 6.14
C PRO A 80 -13.01 -3.93 7.31
N TYR A 81 -12.79 -4.58 8.45
CA TYR A 81 -12.23 -3.96 9.66
C TYR A 81 -10.72 -4.17 9.82
N ALA A 82 -10.09 -4.94 8.92
CA ALA A 82 -8.66 -5.16 8.90
C ALA A 82 -7.98 -4.29 7.84
N ASP A 83 -6.77 -3.81 8.12
CA ASP A 83 -5.97 -3.10 7.12
C ASP A 83 -5.44 -4.08 6.05
N THR A 84 -5.13 -5.31 6.47
CA THR A 84 -4.56 -6.34 5.59
C THR A 84 -4.90 -7.75 6.09
N LEU A 85 -4.88 -8.73 5.19
CA LEU A 85 -5.23 -10.12 5.47
C LEU A 85 -4.01 -11.03 5.31
N MET A 86 -3.83 -11.96 6.26
CA MET A 86 -2.81 -13.02 6.22
C MET A 86 -3.48 -14.38 6.17
N LEU A 87 -3.29 -15.09 5.05
CA LEU A 87 -4.00 -16.31 4.70
C LEU A 87 -3.18 -17.16 3.71
N THR A 88 -3.57 -18.42 3.54
CA THR A 88 -2.97 -19.28 2.50
C THR A 88 -3.53 -18.94 1.12
N ARG A 89 -2.76 -19.25 0.07
CA ARG A 89 -3.22 -19.09 -1.33
C ARG A 89 -4.47 -19.90 -1.67
N GLY A 90 -4.74 -20.98 -0.93
CA GLY A 90 -5.88 -21.86 -1.16
C GLY A 90 -7.17 -21.27 -0.62
N ILE A 91 -7.11 -20.57 0.52
CA ILE A 91 -8.26 -19.83 1.07
C ILE A 91 -8.55 -18.55 0.27
N LEU A 92 -7.53 -17.95 -0.34
CA LEU A 92 -7.68 -16.70 -1.10
C LEU A 92 -8.42 -16.85 -2.44
N ARG A 93 -8.35 -18.02 -3.09
CA ARG A 93 -8.87 -18.27 -4.44
C ARG A 93 -10.27 -18.84 -4.42
#